data_AF-A0A8S2NLR8-F1
#
_entry.id   AF-A0A8S2NLR8-F1
#
_cell.length_a   1.000
_cell.length_b   1.000
_cell.length_c   1.000
_cell.angle_alpha   90.00
_cell.angle_beta   90.00
_cell.angle_gamma   90.00
#
_symmetry.space_group_name_H-M   'P 1'
#
loop_
_entity.id
_entity.type
_entity.pdbx_description
1 polymer ?
#
loop_
_entity_poly.entity_id
_entity_poly.type
_entity_poly.pdbx_seq_one_letter_code
_entity_poly.pdbx_strand_id
1 'polypeptide(L)'
;MASLIPFSVDMVESVVRTIKVSILLIGANDPQYPRAHQALDLFKQHVPNFEVTLIDGPHHLHMTHVDKVVERIEQYFDKYLKQTPTRMIINSKL
;
A
#
# COMPACT_ATOMS: atom_id res chain seq x y z
N MET A 1 -14.40 18.14 -17.28
CA MET A 1 -13.50 17.19 -17.96
C MET A 1 -13.24 16.03 -17.02
N ALA A 2 -13.48 14.80 -17.50
CA ALA A 2 -13.25 13.47 -16.89
C ALA A 2 -13.76 13.24 -15.44
N SER A 3 -14.75 12.35 -15.33
CA SER A 3 -15.43 11.92 -14.10
C SER A 3 -14.49 11.29 -13.07
N LEU A 4 -14.48 11.86 -11.86
CA LEU A 4 -14.03 11.19 -10.64
C LEU A 4 -14.98 10.01 -10.37
N ILE A 5 -14.42 8.85 -10.07
CA ILE A 5 -15.14 7.58 -9.90
C ILE A 5 -16.29 7.74 -8.86
N PRO A 6 -17.51 7.20 -9.10
CA PRO A 6 -18.75 7.58 -8.41
C PRO A 6 -19.08 6.67 -7.22
N PHE A 7 -18.14 6.50 -6.28
CA PHE A 7 -18.42 5.68 -5.09
C PHE A 7 -18.71 6.58 -3.89
N SER A 8 -19.89 6.39 -3.28
CA SER A 8 -20.21 7.02 -2.00
C SER A 8 -19.28 6.48 -0.90
N VAL A 9 -19.08 7.28 0.14
CA VAL A 9 -18.30 6.86 1.33
C VAL A 9 -18.86 5.56 1.90
N ASP A 10 -20.18 5.43 1.99
CA ASP A 10 -20.87 4.21 2.47
C ASP A 10 -20.55 2.97 1.63
N MET A 11 -20.44 3.14 0.31
CA MET A 11 -20.08 2.03 -0.58
C MET A 11 -18.63 1.61 -0.34
N VAL A 12 -17.71 2.57 -0.19
CA VAL A 12 -16.31 2.28 0.12
C VAL A 12 -16.20 1.59 1.48
N GLU A 13 -16.88 2.09 2.49
CA GLU A 13 -16.88 1.50 3.83
C GLU A 13 -17.40 0.05 3.83
N SER A 14 -18.52 -0.20 3.13
CA SER A 14 -19.10 -1.54 2.96
C SER A 14 -18.08 -2.52 2.39
N VAL A 15 -17.36 -2.13 1.33
CA VAL A 15 -16.30 -2.96 0.73
C VAL A 15 -15.16 -3.18 1.71
N VAL A 16 -14.63 -2.12 2.33
CA VAL A 16 -13.46 -2.20 3.20
C VAL A 16 -13.72 -3.11 4.41
N ARG A 17 -14.93 -3.10 4.98
CA ARG A 17 -15.32 -3.99 6.10
C ARG A 17 -15.25 -5.48 5.76
N THR A 18 -15.36 -5.83 4.47
CA THR A 18 -15.25 -7.23 4.02
C THR A 18 -13.82 -7.74 3.91
N ILE A 19 -12.83 -6.85 3.88
CA ILE A 19 -11.42 -7.21 3.75
C ILE A 19 -10.92 -7.83 5.06
N LYS A 20 -10.48 -9.10 5.00
CA LYS A 20 -9.95 -9.85 6.15
C LYS A 20 -8.45 -10.14 6.07
N VAL A 21 -7.80 -9.68 5.02
CA VAL A 21 -6.36 -9.87 4.80
C VAL A 21 -5.56 -8.67 5.31
N SER A 22 -4.30 -8.92 5.64
CA SER A 22 -3.32 -7.88 5.96
C SER A 22 -2.87 -7.17 4.68
N ILE A 23 -2.85 -5.84 4.69
CA ILE A 23 -2.51 -5.01 3.53
C ILE A 23 -1.43 -4.00 3.90
N LEU A 24 -0.35 -3.98 3.12
CA LEU A 24 0.64 -2.91 3.09
C LEU A 24 0.46 -2.08 1.82
N LEU A 25 0.30 -0.76 1.97
CA LEU A 25 0.31 0.19 0.87
C LEU A 25 1.62 0.99 0.88
N ILE A 26 2.44 0.83 -0.15
CA ILE A 26 3.65 1.62 -0.38
C ILE A 26 3.37 2.59 -1.52
N GLY A 27 3.73 3.86 -1.35
CA GLY A 27 3.71 4.78 -2.47
C GLY A 27 4.75 5.89 -2.37
N ALA A 28 4.93 6.60 -3.48
CA ALA A 28 5.83 7.74 -3.61
C ALA A 28 5.32 8.98 -2.89
N ASN A 29 6.21 9.70 -2.20
CA ASN A 29 5.96 11.08 -1.79
C ASN A 29 6.23 12.03 -2.98
N ASP A 30 5.45 11.86 -4.05
CA ASP A 30 5.58 12.61 -5.29
C ASP A 30 4.58 13.78 -5.31
N PRO A 31 5.04 15.04 -5.27
CA PRO A 31 4.15 16.21 -5.28
C PRO A 31 3.23 16.29 -6.49
N GLN A 32 3.58 15.64 -7.61
CA GLN A 32 2.77 15.64 -8.83
C GLN A 32 1.53 14.75 -8.71
N TYR A 33 1.53 13.80 -7.77
CA TYR A 33 0.45 12.82 -7.58
C TYR A 33 -0.06 12.84 -6.13
N PRO A 34 -0.76 13.92 -5.71
CA PRO A 34 -1.32 14.03 -4.36
C PRO A 34 -2.39 12.96 -4.12
N ARG A 35 -2.40 12.38 -2.92
CA ARG A 35 -3.25 11.22 -2.59
C ARG A 35 -4.60 11.62 -2.01
N ALA A 36 -5.59 10.75 -2.23
CA ALA A 36 -6.89 10.81 -1.57
C ALA A 36 -6.80 10.24 -0.15
N HIS A 37 -6.64 11.12 0.84
CA HIS A 37 -6.44 10.75 2.24
C HIS A 37 -7.68 10.10 2.88
N GLN A 38 -8.88 10.53 2.49
CA GLN A 38 -10.14 10.11 3.11
C GLN A 38 -10.42 8.60 3.00
N ALA A 39 -10.06 7.96 1.88
CA ALA A 39 -10.24 6.52 1.73
C ALA A 39 -9.30 5.73 2.64
N LEU A 40 -8.08 6.22 2.89
CA LEU A 40 -7.10 5.50 3.71
C LEU A 40 -7.52 5.39 5.18
N ASP A 41 -8.30 6.35 5.68
CA ASP A 41 -8.79 6.32 7.06
C ASP A 41 -9.82 5.20 7.27
N LEU A 42 -10.69 4.94 6.29
CA LEU A 42 -11.61 3.78 6.33
C LEU A 42 -10.84 2.46 6.35
N PHE A 43 -9.76 2.35 5.57
CA PHE A 43 -8.91 1.15 5.58
C PHE A 43 -8.25 0.95 6.94
N LYS A 44 -7.69 2.00 7.55
CA LYS A 44 -7.09 1.92 8.89
C LYS A 44 -8.08 1.46 9.97
N GLN A 45 -9.36 1.83 9.85
CA GLN A 45 -10.39 1.48 10.83
C GLN A 45 -10.88 0.03 10.72
N HIS A 46 -10.80 -0.58 9.53
CA HIS A 46 -11.51 -1.83 9.26
C HIS A 46 -10.62 -2.97 8.76
N VAL A 47 -9.49 -2.67 8.12
CA VAL A 47 -8.59 -3.67 7.54
C VAL A 47 -7.57 -4.11 8.58
N PRO A 48 -7.47 -5.42 8.90
CA PRO A 48 -6.47 -5.91 9.84
C PRO A 48 -5.05 -5.59 9.38
N ASN A 49 -4.19 -5.14 10.31
CA ASN A 49 -2.77 -4.84 10.07
C ASN A 49 -2.53 -3.89 8.89
N PHE A 50 -3.46 -2.99 8.59
CA PHE A 50 -3.28 -2.05 7.48
C PHE A 50 -2.18 -1.04 7.78
N GLU A 51 -1.19 -0.95 6.89
CA GLU A 51 -0.13 0.05 6.97
C GLU A 51 0.00 0.82 5.66
N VAL A 52 0.33 2.11 5.80
CA VAL A 52 0.67 2.99 4.69
C VAL A 52 2.08 3.51 4.93
N THR A 53 2.96 3.32 3.96
CA THR A 53 4.31 3.86 3.98
C THR A 53 4.54 4.78 2.78
N LEU A 54 5.22 5.88 3.04
CA LEU A 54 5.65 6.84 2.02
C LEU A 54 7.16 6.74 1.87
N ILE A 55 7.63 6.65 0.63
CA ILE A 55 9.05 6.70 0.31
C ILE A 55 9.27 7.93 -0.56
N ASP A 56 10.24 8.75 -0.18
CA ASP A 56 10.67 9.88 -1.00
C ASP A 56 11.27 9.38 -2.31
N GLY A 57 10.69 9.84 -3.42
CA GLY A 57 11.04 9.39 -4.75
C GLY A 57 9.92 9.64 -5.76
N PRO A 58 10.14 9.28 -7.04
CA PRO A 58 9.14 9.47 -8.10
C PRO A 58 8.02 8.44 -8.01
N HIS A 59 6.89 8.72 -8.68
CA HIS A 59 5.70 7.86 -8.74
C HIS A 59 5.99 6.36 -8.90
N HIS A 60 6.91 5.98 -9.81
CA HIS A 60 7.32 4.60 -10.04
C HIS A 60 8.48 4.17 -9.12
N LEU A 61 8.24 4.16 -7.80
CA LEU A 61 9.24 3.73 -6.79
C LEU A 61 9.82 2.34 -7.07
N HIS A 62 8.98 1.41 -7.53
CA HIS A 62 9.39 0.04 -7.84
C HIS A 62 10.38 -0.06 -9.01
N MET A 63 10.66 1.02 -9.74
CA MET A 63 11.67 1.05 -10.80
C MET A 63 12.94 1.80 -10.37
N THR A 64 12.82 2.73 -9.42
CA THR A 64 13.89 3.70 -9.10
C THR A 64 14.47 3.54 -7.69
N HIS A 65 13.69 2.95 -6.77
CA HIS A 65 14.00 2.81 -5.36
C HIS A 65 13.60 1.41 -4.88
N VAL A 66 13.91 0.38 -5.68
CA VAL A 66 13.56 -1.02 -5.42
C VAL A 66 13.97 -1.44 -4.02
N ASP A 67 15.21 -1.16 -3.62
CA ASP A 67 15.75 -1.55 -2.32
C ASP A 67 14.90 -1.00 -1.16
N LYS A 68 14.49 0.27 -1.24
CA LYS A 68 13.64 0.90 -0.22
C LYS A 68 12.24 0.28 -0.20
N VAL A 69 11.70 -0.11 -1.35
CA VAL A 69 10.40 -0.79 -1.43
C VAL A 69 10.49 -2.18 -0.80
N VAL A 70 11.54 -2.94 -1.13
CA VAL A 70 11.79 -4.29 -0.60
C VAL A 70 11.95 -4.24 0.92
N GLU A 71 12.77 -3.33 1.43
CA GLU A 71 12.98 -3.15 2.88
C GLU A 71 11.66 -2.97 3.63
N ARG A 72 10.72 -2.19 3.07
CA ARG A 72 9.41 -1.95 3.70
C ARG A 72 8.50 -3.17 3.66
N ILE A 73 8.58 -3.97 2.60
CA ILE A 73 7.84 -5.23 2.52
C ILE A 73 8.38 -6.24 3.55
N GLU A 74 9.70 -6.36 3.66
CA GLU A 74 10.35 -7.25 4.62
C GLU A 74 9.99 -6.87 6.07
N GLN A 75 10.09 -5.59 6.43
CA GLN A 75 9.69 -5.09 7.75
C GLN A 75 8.22 -5.40 8.09
N TYR A 76 7.32 -5.25 7.11
CA TYR A 76 5.91 -5.56 7.30
C TYR A 76 5.67 -7.06 7.52
N PHE A 77 6.35 -7.91 6.75
CA PHE A 77 6.28 -9.35 6.92
C PHE A 77 6.88 -9.81 8.24
N ASP A 78 8.02 -9.30 8.66
CA ASP A 78 8.61 -9.60 9.97
C ASP A 78 7.66 -9.22 11.12
N LYS A 79 6.89 -8.14 10.94
CA LYS A 79 5.94 -7.66 11.94
C LYS A 79 4.66 -8.50 12.04
N TYR A 80 4.10 -8.95 10.91
CA TYR A 80 2.75 -9.52 10.86
C TYR A 80 2.67 -10.98 10.40
N LEU A 81 3.71 -11.51 9.77
CA LEU A 81 3.82 -12.93 9.43
C LEU A 81 4.78 -13.60 10.41
N LYS A 82 4.26 -14.55 11.19
CA LYS A 82 5.13 -15.45 11.97
C LYS A 82 5.99 -16.24 10.98
N GLN A 83 7.30 -16.04 11.06
CA GLN A 83 8.32 -16.51 10.13
C GLN A 83 8.12 -17.97 9.72
N THR A 84 7.70 -18.18 8.48
CA THR A 84 8.30 -19.25 7.66
C THR A 84 9.30 -18.51 6.76
N PRO A 85 10.60 -18.84 6.78
CA PRO A 85 11.61 -18.05 6.07
C PRO A 85 11.28 -18.04 4.58
N THR A 86 10.72 -16.91 4.14
CA THR A 86 10.32 -16.71 2.74
C THR A 86 11.41 -15.87 2.12
N ARG A 87 12.40 -16.52 1.50
CA ARG A 87 13.40 -15.83 0.69
C ARG A 87 12.68 -15.27 -0.55
N MET A 88 12.40 -13.97 -0.55
CA MET A 88 11.83 -13.31 -1.71
C MET A 88 12.88 -13.23 -2.81
N ILE A 89 12.72 -14.04 -3.86
CA ILE A 89 13.57 -13.97 -5.06
C ILE A 89 12.85 -13.08 -6.07
N ILE A 90 13.25 -11.82 -6.15
CA ILE A 90 12.78 -10.91 -7.20
C ILE A 90 13.74 -11.06 -8.40
N ASN A 91 13.28 -11.72 -9.45
CA ASN A 91 14.01 -11.75 -10.73
C ASN A 91 13.78 -10.42 -11.46
N SER A 92 14.68 -9.46 -11.29
CA SER A 92 14.77 -8.31 -12.19
C SER A 92 15.48 -8.72 -13.46
N LYS A 93 14.72 -9.13 -14.48
CA LYS A 93 15.22 -9.06 -15.86
C LYS A 93 15.03 -7.63 -16.33
N LEU A 94 16.15 -6.90 -16.38
CA LEU A 94 16.33 -5.66 -17.14
C LEU A 94 16.08 -5.91 -18.63
#